data_AF-A0A2T1EAW2-F1
#
_entry.id   AF-A0A2T1EAW2-F1
#
_cell.length_a   1.000
_cell.length_b   1.000
_cell.length_c   1.000
_cell.angle_alpha   90.00
_cell.angle_beta   90.00
_cell.angle_gamma   90.00
#
_symmetry.space_group_name_H-M   'P 1'
#
loop_
_entity.id
_entity.type
_entity.pdbx_description
1 polymer ?
#
loop_
_entity_poly.entity_id
_entity_poly.type
_entity_poly.pdbx_seq_one_letter_code
_entity_poly.pdbx_strand_id
1 'polypeptide(L)'
;MTKIVAKEQLKQAFQQIVADKKKSEFKIATRQEIAEKEKDQQVLEVASTYTVNSIIKGLADLQLEFGGIIRQLSEKLANENSKLDELKLAIEIETQHLQELQEIRIAADTVHILNQEHQEQLNILEQNNSNQKQFLEKAIIEQRKSWQQEQSEYESILSQQNELLLRERQRETEDYQYRLELTRKINTDAYDSRKRNLEREVQEITQIRQKQWTERETILTEQQPLFKENLKKIESFNVELEEAIKKAREEAIRDVHQDAKVKADLFEKEWQSTKQNYELKVQDLEGSITKQVEQIHGLENQLQAAMKQSQDLAMRAFENASGKFTAKIE
;
A
#
# COMPACT_ATOMS: atom_id res chain seq x y z
N MET A 1 41.81 -188.86 102.51
CA MET A 1 42.11 -188.44 101.12
C MET A 1 42.30 -186.93 101.11
N THR A 2 43.55 -186.51 101.23
CA THR A 2 44.27 -185.93 100.07
C THR A 2 43.72 -184.53 99.78
N LYS A 3 44.12 -183.49 100.53
CA LYS A 3 45.51 -183.05 100.74
C LYS A 3 46.29 -182.81 99.42
N ILE A 4 45.61 -182.79 98.26
CA ILE A 4 46.25 -182.52 96.96
C ILE A 4 45.59 -181.36 96.21
N VAL A 5 44.26 -181.22 96.19
CA VAL A 5 43.64 -180.18 95.33
C VAL A 5 43.83 -178.74 95.85
N ALA A 6 43.85 -178.53 97.18
CA ALA A 6 44.17 -177.22 97.77
C ALA A 6 45.64 -176.80 97.56
N LYS A 7 46.56 -177.73 97.27
CA LYS A 7 47.97 -177.42 97.06
C LYS A 7 48.24 -176.98 95.61
N GLU A 8 47.45 -177.48 94.66
CA GLU A 8 47.52 -177.06 93.25
C GLU A 8 46.92 -175.67 93.04
N GLN A 9 45.82 -175.34 93.70
CA GLN A 9 45.26 -173.98 93.66
C GLN A 9 46.15 -172.96 94.39
N LEU A 10 46.78 -173.33 95.51
CA LEU A 10 47.77 -172.46 96.17
C LEU A 10 49.09 -172.36 95.38
N LYS A 11 49.53 -173.40 94.67
CA LYS A 11 50.69 -173.31 93.77
C LYS A 11 50.37 -172.49 92.52
N GLN A 12 49.16 -172.57 91.96
CA GLN A 12 48.74 -171.71 90.85
C GLN A 12 48.57 -170.26 91.31
N ALA A 13 47.99 -170.00 92.48
CA ALA A 13 47.93 -168.66 93.05
C ALA A 13 49.32 -168.11 93.39
N PHE A 14 50.24 -168.96 93.90
CA PHE A 14 51.62 -168.55 94.15
C PHE A 14 52.42 -168.35 92.85
N GLN A 15 52.16 -169.14 91.80
CA GLN A 15 52.76 -168.93 90.48
C GLN A 15 52.19 -167.68 89.78
N GLN A 16 50.92 -167.33 89.98
CA GLN A 16 50.37 -166.05 89.53
C GLN A 16 51.02 -164.88 90.28
N ILE A 17 51.15 -164.97 91.61
CA ILE A 17 51.80 -163.89 92.39
C ILE A 17 53.29 -163.76 92.06
N VAL A 18 54.00 -164.86 91.80
CA VAL A 18 55.41 -164.81 91.37
C VAL A 18 55.54 -164.33 89.91
N ALA A 19 54.57 -164.60 89.04
CA ALA A 19 54.54 -164.06 87.68
C ALA A 19 54.24 -162.55 87.66
N ASP A 20 53.33 -162.08 88.52
CA ASP A 20 53.00 -160.66 88.64
C ASP A 20 54.16 -159.87 89.27
N LYS A 21 54.81 -160.41 90.31
CA LYS A 21 56.00 -159.77 90.89
C LYS A 21 57.24 -159.80 90.01
N LYS A 22 57.40 -160.80 89.14
CA LYS A 22 58.50 -160.81 88.15
C LYS A 22 58.28 -159.87 86.96
N LYS A 23 57.09 -159.29 86.80
CA LYS A 23 56.86 -158.15 85.90
C LYS A 23 56.95 -156.79 86.59
N SER A 24 56.96 -156.73 87.92
CA SER A 24 57.00 -155.48 88.69
C SER A 24 58.35 -155.20 89.37
N GLU A 25 59.44 -155.83 88.94
CA GLU A 25 60.80 -155.52 89.39
C GLU A 25 61.76 -155.73 88.23
N PHE A 26 61.75 -154.82 87.25
CA PHE A 26 62.93 -154.42 86.47
C PHE A 26 62.50 -153.31 85.52
N LYS A 27 62.41 -152.07 86.04
CA LYS A 27 62.90 -150.86 85.38
C LYS A 27 62.81 -149.68 86.34
N ILE A 28 63.99 -149.32 86.81
CA ILE A 28 64.33 -148.09 87.51
C ILE A 28 63.96 -146.88 86.63
N ALA A 29 63.47 -145.85 87.32
CA ALA A 29 63.15 -144.48 86.86
C ALA A 29 61.90 -144.39 85.99
N THR A 30 60.96 -143.45 86.17
CA THR A 30 61.17 -142.02 86.46
C THR A 30 59.80 -141.38 86.72
N ARG A 31 59.68 -140.48 87.70
CA ARG A 31 58.74 -139.34 87.73
C ARG A 31 57.21 -139.58 87.63
N GLN A 32 56.71 -140.81 87.52
CA GLN A 32 55.26 -141.08 87.46
C GLN A 32 54.66 -141.58 88.78
N GLU A 33 55.39 -142.33 89.61
CA GLU A 33 54.92 -142.72 90.95
C GLU A 33 54.98 -141.58 91.98
N ILE A 34 55.82 -140.57 91.76
CA ILE A 34 55.83 -139.33 92.56
C ILE A 34 54.71 -138.39 92.07
N ALA A 35 54.39 -138.40 90.77
CA ALA A 35 53.32 -137.57 90.21
C ALA A 35 51.90 -138.11 90.47
N GLU A 36 51.71 -139.43 90.61
CA GLU A 36 50.43 -140.01 91.04
C GLU A 36 50.21 -139.87 92.54
N LYS A 37 51.25 -139.99 93.38
CA LYS A 37 51.12 -139.67 94.81
C LYS A 37 51.01 -138.16 95.09
N GLU A 38 51.62 -137.29 94.28
CA GLU A 38 51.37 -135.84 94.33
C GLU A 38 49.97 -135.50 93.82
N LYS A 39 49.43 -136.19 92.80
CA LYS A 39 48.02 -136.03 92.39
C LYS A 39 47.06 -136.55 93.46
N ASP A 40 47.37 -137.66 94.13
CA ASP A 40 46.52 -138.20 95.19
C ASP A 40 46.59 -137.35 96.47
N GLN A 41 47.72 -136.70 96.77
CA GLN A 41 47.82 -135.69 97.84
C GLN A 41 47.14 -134.36 97.47
N GLN A 42 47.28 -133.89 96.23
CA GLN A 42 46.61 -132.66 95.77
C GLN A 42 45.09 -132.84 95.67
N VAL A 43 44.59 -134.01 95.28
CA VAL A 43 43.15 -134.28 95.25
C VAL A 43 42.58 -134.47 96.66
N LEU A 44 43.33 -135.02 97.63
CA LEU A 44 42.89 -135.09 99.04
C LEU A 44 42.97 -133.73 99.78
N GLU A 45 43.95 -132.86 99.49
CA GLU A 45 43.97 -131.48 100.01
C GLU A 45 42.82 -130.64 99.45
N VAL A 46 42.55 -130.78 98.15
CA VAL A 46 41.43 -130.12 97.47
C VAL A 46 40.09 -130.67 97.99
N ALA A 47 39.97 -131.97 98.27
CA ALA A 47 38.76 -132.58 98.82
C ALA A 47 38.47 -132.26 100.30
N SER A 48 39.49 -131.89 101.10
CA SER A 48 39.31 -131.54 102.53
C SER A 48 39.06 -130.05 102.77
N THR A 49 39.32 -129.20 101.77
CA THR A 49 38.91 -127.77 101.79
C THR A 49 37.51 -127.54 101.23
N TYR A 50 36.95 -128.50 100.48
CA TYR A 50 35.53 -128.55 100.09
C TYR A 50 34.61 -128.93 101.25
N THR A 51 34.53 -128.06 102.25
CA THR A 51 33.45 -128.09 103.25
C THR A 51 32.17 -127.51 102.64
N VAL A 52 30.99 -127.90 103.14
CA VAL A 52 29.70 -127.33 102.70
C VAL A 52 29.72 -125.79 102.70
N ASN A 53 30.48 -125.19 103.63
CA ASN A 53 30.73 -123.75 103.65
C ASN A 53 31.56 -123.23 102.48
N SER A 54 32.58 -123.91 101.95
CA SER A 54 33.38 -123.39 100.83
C SER A 54 32.70 -123.58 99.47
N ILE A 55 31.82 -124.58 99.32
CA ILE A 55 30.94 -124.69 98.15
C ILE A 55 29.86 -123.62 98.20
N ILE A 56 29.25 -123.36 99.37
CA ILE A 56 28.32 -122.24 99.53
C ILE A 56 29.03 -120.90 99.36
N LYS A 57 30.29 -120.75 99.81
CA LYS A 57 31.08 -119.53 99.61
C LYS A 57 31.49 -119.36 98.15
N GLY A 58 31.90 -120.42 97.45
CA GLY A 58 32.19 -120.37 96.02
C GLY A 58 30.95 -120.12 95.17
N LEU A 59 29.78 -120.64 95.57
CA LEU A 59 28.50 -120.35 94.91
C LEU A 59 28.02 -118.93 95.24
N ALA A 60 28.28 -118.41 96.44
CA ALA A 60 28.02 -117.03 96.82
C ALA A 60 29.00 -116.05 96.14
N ASP A 61 30.27 -116.41 95.99
CA ASP A 61 31.31 -115.64 95.28
C ASP A 61 31.00 -115.64 93.78
N LEU A 62 30.56 -116.76 93.21
CA LEU A 62 30.12 -116.82 91.82
C LEU A 62 28.81 -116.05 91.60
N GLN A 63 27.90 -116.01 92.57
CA GLN A 63 26.71 -115.17 92.54
C GLN A 63 27.05 -113.67 92.70
N LEU A 64 28.10 -113.34 93.46
CA LEU A 64 28.65 -111.99 93.60
C LEU A 64 29.40 -111.54 92.34
N GLU A 65 30.18 -112.42 91.71
CA GLU A 65 30.85 -112.17 90.44
C GLU A 65 29.85 -112.10 89.29
N PHE A 66 28.85 -112.97 89.22
CA PHE A 66 27.75 -112.85 88.25
C PHE A 66 26.95 -111.56 88.49
N GLY A 67 26.64 -111.22 89.74
CA GLY A 67 26.01 -109.95 90.09
C GLY A 67 26.86 -108.74 89.69
N GLY A 68 28.18 -108.83 89.88
CA GLY A 68 29.15 -107.80 89.52
C GLY A 68 29.33 -107.64 88.01
N ILE A 69 29.41 -108.74 87.26
CA ILE A 69 29.48 -108.75 85.79
C ILE A 69 28.16 -108.29 85.18
N ILE A 70 27.01 -108.71 85.72
CA ILE A 70 25.69 -108.19 85.29
C ILE A 70 25.58 -106.70 85.59
N ARG A 71 26.07 -106.23 86.74
CA ARG A 71 26.05 -104.80 87.08
C ARG A 71 26.99 -103.99 86.19
N GLN A 72 28.21 -104.48 85.92
CA GLN A 72 29.14 -103.85 84.99
C GLN A 72 28.64 -103.90 83.54
N LEU A 73 27.98 -104.98 83.13
CA LEU A 73 27.38 -105.09 81.81
C LEU A 73 26.18 -104.15 81.71
N SER A 74 25.36 -104.03 82.76
CA SER A 74 24.26 -103.07 82.83
C SER A 74 24.77 -101.63 82.85
N GLU A 75 25.87 -101.35 83.53
CA GLU A 75 26.50 -100.02 83.58
C GLU A 75 27.14 -99.68 82.22
N LYS A 76 27.81 -100.62 81.57
CA LYS A 76 28.29 -100.47 80.19
C LYS A 76 27.13 -100.32 79.20
N LEU A 77 26.06 -101.10 79.32
CA LEU A 77 24.88 -101.00 78.47
C LEU A 77 24.17 -99.65 78.68
N ALA A 78 24.08 -99.18 79.92
CA ALA A 78 23.52 -97.86 80.25
C ALA A 78 24.39 -96.73 79.67
N ASN A 79 25.72 -96.85 79.77
CA ASN A 79 26.66 -95.89 79.19
C ASN A 79 26.66 -95.92 77.65
N GLU A 80 26.55 -97.09 77.03
CA GLU A 80 26.42 -97.20 75.57
C GLU A 80 25.05 -96.71 75.11
N ASN A 81 23.99 -96.92 75.90
CA ASN A 81 22.67 -96.37 75.60
C ASN A 81 22.63 -94.84 75.77
N SER A 82 23.29 -94.28 76.79
CA SER A 82 23.41 -92.83 76.94
C SER A 82 24.23 -92.21 75.81
N LYS A 83 25.33 -92.84 75.39
CA LYS A 83 26.08 -92.42 74.18
C LYS A 83 25.22 -92.50 72.92
N LEU A 84 24.39 -93.53 72.81
CA LEU A 84 23.49 -93.70 71.66
C LEU A 84 22.38 -92.63 71.66
N ASP A 85 21.87 -92.25 72.82
CA ASP A 85 20.90 -91.16 72.98
C ASP A 85 21.55 -89.79 72.70
N GLU A 86 22.78 -89.56 73.18
CA GLU A 86 23.58 -88.37 72.85
C GLU A 86 23.87 -88.29 71.34
N LEU A 87 24.21 -89.41 70.69
CA LEU A 87 24.43 -89.47 69.25
C LEU A 87 23.14 -89.22 68.46
N LYS A 88 22.00 -89.73 68.92
CA LYS A 88 20.70 -89.43 68.30
C LYS A 88 20.35 -87.95 68.41
N LEU A 89 20.54 -87.35 69.58
CA LEU A 89 20.34 -85.91 69.78
C LEU A 89 21.30 -85.08 68.93
N ALA A 90 22.57 -85.48 68.83
CA ALA A 90 23.54 -84.82 67.97
C ALA A 90 23.17 -84.92 66.48
N ILE A 91 22.68 -86.09 66.02
CA ILE A 91 22.17 -86.26 64.65
C ILE A 91 20.96 -85.36 64.43
N GLU A 92 20.03 -85.27 65.37
CA GLU A 92 18.85 -84.41 65.25
C GLU A 92 19.23 -82.92 65.14
N ILE A 93 20.15 -82.45 66.00
CA ILE A 93 20.68 -81.08 65.96
C ILE A 93 21.43 -80.82 64.64
N GLU A 94 22.28 -81.74 64.19
CA GLU A 94 22.98 -81.61 62.91
C GLU A 94 22.02 -81.63 61.71
N THR A 95 20.92 -82.41 61.77
CA THR A 95 19.90 -82.36 60.72
C THR A 95 19.15 -81.04 60.68
N GLN A 96 18.87 -80.44 61.84
CA GLN A 96 18.28 -79.10 61.93
C GLN A 96 19.25 -78.03 61.41
N HIS A 97 20.53 -78.09 61.80
CA HIS A 97 21.56 -77.19 61.28
C HIS A 97 21.76 -77.32 59.77
N LEU A 98 21.67 -78.55 59.22
CA LEU A 98 21.75 -78.76 57.78
C LEU A 98 20.54 -78.13 57.06
N GLN A 99 19.34 -78.22 57.64
CA GLN A 99 18.15 -77.54 57.12
C GLN A 99 18.31 -76.02 57.16
N GLU A 100 18.76 -75.44 58.28
CA GLU A 100 19.04 -74.00 58.41
C GLU A 100 20.08 -73.54 57.39
N LEU A 101 21.17 -74.29 57.21
CA LEU A 101 22.20 -73.99 56.21
C LEU A 101 21.66 -74.06 54.79
N GLN A 102 20.74 -74.99 54.51
CA GLN A 102 20.08 -75.08 53.21
C GLN A 102 19.14 -73.89 52.98
N GLU A 103 18.38 -73.47 53.97
CA GLU A 103 17.52 -72.28 53.90
C GLU A 103 18.34 -71.00 53.71
N ILE A 104 19.43 -70.84 54.46
CA ILE A 104 20.37 -69.71 54.32
C ILE A 104 21.00 -69.71 52.92
N ARG A 105 21.37 -70.88 52.39
CA ARG A 105 21.92 -70.99 51.04
C ARG A 105 20.91 -70.60 49.97
N ILE A 106 19.66 -71.09 50.08
CA ILE A 106 18.59 -70.69 49.16
C ILE A 106 18.36 -69.18 49.25
N ALA A 107 18.28 -68.62 50.45
CA ALA A 107 18.12 -67.18 50.64
C ALA A 107 19.29 -66.39 50.02
N ALA A 108 20.54 -66.83 50.23
CA ALA A 108 21.72 -66.20 49.64
C ALA A 108 21.72 -66.28 48.10
N ASP A 109 21.37 -67.43 47.54
CA ASP A 109 21.27 -67.65 46.09
C ASP A 109 20.15 -66.77 45.50
N THR A 110 18.99 -66.65 46.15
CA THR A 110 17.91 -65.75 45.70
C THR A 110 18.29 -64.28 45.74
N VAL A 111 18.99 -63.84 46.81
CA VAL A 111 19.48 -62.46 46.92
C VAL A 111 20.53 -62.18 45.85
N HIS A 112 21.41 -63.14 45.55
CA HIS A 112 22.39 -63.01 44.48
C HIS A 112 21.72 -62.87 43.12
N ILE A 113 20.74 -63.72 42.79
CA ILE A 113 19.98 -63.66 41.53
C ILE A 113 19.26 -62.31 41.41
N LEU A 114 18.54 -61.88 42.45
CA LEU A 114 17.82 -60.60 42.43
C LEU A 114 18.77 -59.41 42.24
N ASN A 115 19.96 -59.46 42.85
CA ASN A 115 20.97 -58.42 42.67
C ASN A 115 21.52 -58.40 41.23
N GLN A 116 21.73 -59.57 40.61
CA GLN A 116 22.11 -59.63 39.19
C GLN A 116 21.01 -59.08 38.29
N GLU A 117 19.75 -59.47 38.49
CA GLU A 117 18.61 -58.94 37.72
C GLU A 117 18.49 -57.42 37.86
N HIS A 118 18.64 -56.89 39.08
CA HIS A 118 18.65 -55.43 39.31
C HIS A 118 19.83 -54.74 38.61
N GLN A 119 21.03 -55.33 38.62
CA GLN A 119 22.17 -54.77 37.90
C GLN A 119 21.94 -54.75 36.38
N GLU A 120 21.36 -55.82 35.82
CA GLU A 120 21.00 -55.86 34.40
C GLU A 120 19.93 -54.81 34.05
N GLN A 121 18.89 -54.67 34.89
CA GLN A 121 17.87 -53.64 34.71
C GLN A 121 18.44 -52.22 34.78
N LEU A 122 19.36 -51.97 35.72
CA LEU A 122 20.06 -50.68 35.82
C LEU A 122 20.87 -50.40 34.56
N ASN A 123 21.64 -51.37 34.07
CA ASN A 123 22.41 -51.23 32.84
C ASN A 123 21.51 -50.93 31.62
N ILE A 124 20.38 -51.62 31.49
CA ILE A 124 19.40 -51.38 30.42
C ILE A 124 18.80 -49.97 30.52
N LEU A 125 18.44 -49.53 31.73
CA LEU A 125 17.89 -48.19 31.97
C LEU A 125 18.93 -47.11 31.66
N GLU A 126 20.17 -47.28 32.08
CA GLU A 126 21.27 -46.35 31.77
C GLU A 126 21.53 -46.27 30.27
N GLN A 127 21.56 -47.41 29.58
CA GLN A 127 21.75 -47.45 28.13
C GLN A 127 20.58 -46.79 27.39
N ASN A 128 19.34 -47.05 27.80
CA ASN A 128 18.15 -46.41 27.23
C ASN A 128 18.16 -44.90 27.45
N ASN A 129 18.49 -44.45 28.66
CA ASN A 129 18.57 -43.02 28.98
C ASN A 129 19.70 -42.34 28.17
N SER A 130 20.87 -42.98 28.06
CA SER A 130 21.98 -42.50 27.22
C SER A 130 21.56 -42.37 25.75
N ASN A 131 20.91 -43.40 25.19
CA ASN A 131 20.41 -43.38 23.82
C ASN A 131 19.37 -42.28 23.60
N GLN A 132 18.43 -42.11 24.54
CA GLN A 132 17.43 -41.04 24.48
C GLN A 132 18.08 -39.65 24.54
N LYS A 133 19.05 -39.44 25.43
CA LYS A 133 19.81 -38.18 25.50
C LYS A 133 20.53 -37.89 24.20
N GLN A 134 21.24 -38.87 23.63
CA GLN A 134 21.94 -38.70 22.35
C GLN A 134 20.97 -38.40 21.20
N PHE A 135 19.82 -39.06 21.16
CA PHE A 135 18.78 -38.79 20.17
C PHE A 135 18.23 -37.36 20.32
N LEU A 136 17.89 -36.95 21.54
CA LEU A 136 17.40 -35.60 21.82
C LEU A 136 18.45 -34.53 21.50
N GLU A 137 19.72 -34.75 21.84
CA GLU A 137 20.81 -33.83 21.51
C GLU A 137 20.96 -33.66 20.00
N LYS A 138 20.91 -34.76 19.24
CA LYS A 138 20.93 -34.71 17.77
C LYS A 138 19.73 -33.95 17.22
N ALA A 139 18.52 -34.25 17.70
CA ALA A 139 17.30 -33.56 17.27
C ALA A 139 17.35 -32.06 17.59
N ILE A 140 17.86 -31.66 18.76
CA ILE A 140 18.04 -30.25 19.13
C ILE A 140 19.04 -29.57 18.19
N ILE A 141 20.15 -30.22 17.86
CA ILE A 141 21.17 -29.66 16.96
C ILE A 141 20.60 -29.51 15.55
N GLU A 142 19.91 -30.52 15.03
CA GLU A 142 19.26 -30.48 13.72
C GLU A 142 18.21 -29.37 13.64
N GLN A 143 17.35 -29.26 14.65
CA GLN A 143 16.32 -28.20 14.71
C GLN A 143 16.93 -26.81 14.83
N ARG A 144 18.01 -26.65 15.61
CA ARG A 144 18.73 -25.37 15.70
C ARG A 144 19.35 -25.00 14.36
N LYS A 145 19.91 -25.98 13.65
CA LYS A 145 20.48 -25.76 12.33
C LYS A 145 19.42 -25.37 11.31
N SER A 146 18.26 -26.03 11.30
CA SER A 146 17.16 -25.67 10.40
C SER A 146 16.63 -24.27 10.70
N TRP A 147 16.41 -23.93 11.98
CA TRP A 147 16.01 -22.57 12.36
C TRP A 147 17.04 -21.51 12.00
N GLN A 148 18.33 -21.79 12.14
CA GLN A 148 19.38 -20.86 11.73
C GLN A 148 19.39 -20.64 10.21
N GLN A 149 19.13 -21.70 9.43
CA GLN A 149 18.97 -21.60 7.97
C GLN A 149 17.74 -20.77 7.61
N GLU A 150 16.56 -21.10 8.16
CA GLU A 150 15.31 -20.36 7.95
C GLU A 150 15.45 -18.88 8.33
N GLN A 151 16.13 -18.58 9.44
CA GLN A 151 16.38 -17.20 9.86
C GLN A 151 17.28 -16.47 8.86
N SER A 152 18.36 -17.11 8.38
CA SER A 152 19.24 -16.50 7.38
C SER A 152 18.55 -16.27 6.03
N GLU A 153 17.68 -17.20 5.62
CA GLU A 153 16.88 -17.06 4.41
C GLU A 153 15.86 -15.94 4.56
N TYR A 154 15.17 -15.87 5.70
CA TYR A 154 14.23 -14.81 6.01
C TYR A 154 14.89 -13.43 6.03
N GLU A 155 16.05 -13.29 6.67
CA GLU A 155 16.83 -12.05 6.67
C GLU A 155 17.26 -11.65 5.26
N SER A 156 17.67 -12.62 4.42
CA SER A 156 18.00 -12.37 3.01
C SER A 156 16.78 -11.89 2.21
N ILE A 157 15.63 -12.55 2.35
CA ILE A 157 14.38 -12.18 1.67
C ILE A 157 13.93 -10.78 2.11
N LEU A 158 13.99 -10.49 3.41
CA LEU A 158 13.63 -9.17 3.96
C LEU A 158 14.56 -8.08 3.42
N SER A 159 15.87 -8.34 3.35
CA SER A 159 16.85 -7.42 2.75
C SER A 159 16.53 -7.17 1.27
N GLN A 160 16.27 -8.22 0.49
CA GLN A 160 15.93 -8.10 -0.92
C GLN A 160 14.62 -7.32 -1.13
N GLN A 161 13.58 -7.59 -0.34
CA GLN A 161 12.33 -6.82 -0.41
C GLN A 161 12.53 -5.35 -0.06
N ASN A 162 13.32 -5.05 0.98
CA ASN A 162 13.64 -3.68 1.35
C ASN A 162 14.41 -2.95 0.25
N GLU A 163 15.38 -3.61 -0.39
CA GLU A 163 16.11 -3.05 -1.53
C GLU A 163 15.20 -2.78 -2.73
N LEU A 164 14.32 -3.71 -3.07
CA LEU A 164 13.35 -3.53 -4.16
C LEU A 164 12.42 -2.36 -3.87
N LEU A 165 11.88 -2.29 -2.65
CA LEU A 165 10.99 -1.22 -2.23
C LEU A 165 11.69 0.15 -2.24
N LEU A 166 12.96 0.21 -1.81
CA LEU A 166 13.76 1.43 -1.89
C LEU A 166 13.99 1.86 -3.35
N ARG A 167 14.30 0.92 -4.25
CA ARG A 167 14.47 1.21 -5.68
C ARG A 167 13.18 1.68 -6.32
N GLU A 168 12.04 1.07 -5.98
CA GLU A 168 10.72 1.49 -6.45
C GLU A 168 10.39 2.91 -5.97
N ARG A 169 10.57 3.19 -4.68
CA ARG A 169 10.37 4.56 -4.15
C ARG A 169 11.27 5.58 -4.84
N GLN A 170 12.55 5.25 -5.08
CA GLN A 170 13.47 6.14 -5.80
C GLN A 170 12.96 6.42 -7.22
N ARG A 171 12.60 5.38 -7.97
CA ARG A 171 12.02 5.54 -9.32
C ARG A 171 10.75 6.37 -9.32
N GLU A 172 9.83 6.12 -8.39
CA GLU A 172 8.60 6.91 -8.25
C GLU A 172 8.89 8.38 -7.94
N THR A 173 9.87 8.66 -7.07
CA THR A 173 10.26 10.04 -6.77
C THR A 173 10.90 10.74 -7.97
N GLU A 174 11.76 10.05 -8.72
CA GLU A 174 12.40 10.54 -9.94
C GLU A 174 11.36 10.81 -11.04
N ASP A 175 10.47 9.84 -11.29
CA ASP A 175 9.38 9.97 -12.26
C ASP A 175 8.43 11.11 -11.90
N TYR A 176 8.09 11.26 -10.61
CA TYR A 176 7.26 12.35 -10.14
C TYR A 176 7.93 13.70 -10.34
N GLN A 177 9.21 13.84 -9.95
CA GLN A 177 9.97 15.06 -10.15
C GLN A 177 10.09 15.41 -11.64
N TYR A 178 10.41 14.42 -12.48
CA TYR A 178 10.48 14.58 -13.92
C TYR A 178 9.15 15.06 -14.52
N ARG A 179 8.03 14.40 -14.17
CA ARG A 179 6.68 14.81 -14.62
C ARG A 179 6.33 16.21 -14.15
N LEU A 180 6.69 16.57 -12.92
CA LEU A 180 6.45 17.90 -12.38
C LEU A 180 7.24 18.96 -13.16
N GLU A 181 8.52 18.73 -13.41
CA GLU A 181 9.37 19.62 -14.20
C GLU A 181 8.88 19.75 -15.65
N LEU A 182 8.51 18.64 -16.28
CA LEU A 182 7.96 18.63 -17.63
C LEU A 182 6.66 19.44 -17.68
N THR A 183 5.75 19.24 -16.73
CA THR A 183 4.48 19.97 -16.64
C THR A 183 4.73 21.46 -16.43
N ARG A 184 5.70 21.83 -15.57
CA ARG A 184 6.11 23.22 -15.38
C ARG A 184 6.64 23.83 -16.67
N LYS A 185 7.53 23.13 -17.39
CA LYS A 185 8.07 23.58 -18.68
C LYS A 185 6.98 23.78 -19.73
N ILE A 186 6.08 22.82 -19.88
CA ILE A 186 4.94 22.93 -20.81
C ILE A 186 4.07 24.14 -20.44
N ASN A 187 3.76 24.33 -19.16
CA ASN A 187 2.95 25.45 -18.70
C ASN A 187 3.65 26.79 -18.91
N THR A 188 4.97 26.89 -18.65
CA THR A 188 5.74 28.11 -18.91
C THR A 188 5.80 28.42 -20.40
N ASP A 189 6.06 27.42 -21.23
CA ASP A 189 6.13 27.60 -22.68
C ASP A 189 4.77 28.02 -23.27
N ALA A 190 3.67 27.43 -22.78
CA ALA A 190 2.31 27.80 -23.16
C ALA A 190 1.98 29.23 -22.72
N TYR A 191 2.36 29.61 -21.50
CA TYR A 191 2.18 30.97 -20.99
C TYR A 191 2.98 31.99 -21.79
N ASP A 192 4.26 31.72 -22.05
CA ASP A 192 5.13 32.62 -22.81
C ASP A 192 4.69 32.73 -24.27
N SER A 193 4.21 31.65 -24.87
CA SER A 193 3.59 31.68 -26.20
C SER A 193 2.36 32.57 -26.23
N ARG A 194 1.45 32.41 -25.26
CA ARG A 194 0.25 33.25 -25.13
C ARG A 194 0.61 34.71 -24.90
N LYS A 195 1.59 34.99 -24.04
CA LYS A 195 2.10 36.33 -23.77
C LYS A 195 2.63 36.98 -25.06
N ARG A 196 3.48 36.27 -25.83
CA ARG A 196 4.02 36.76 -27.11
C ARG A 196 2.93 37.02 -28.14
N ASN A 197 1.88 36.19 -28.19
CA ASN A 197 0.75 36.40 -29.10
C ASN A 197 -0.04 37.65 -28.70
N LEU A 198 -0.37 37.81 -27.42
CA LEU A 198 -1.07 38.98 -26.91
C LEU A 198 -0.26 40.28 -27.10
N GLU A 199 1.05 40.24 -26.87
CA GLU A 199 1.93 41.38 -27.13
C GLU A 199 1.93 41.78 -28.62
N ARG A 200 1.94 40.80 -29.53
CA ARG A 200 1.81 41.05 -30.97
C ARG A 200 0.45 41.65 -31.33
N GLU A 201 -0.65 41.07 -30.84
CA GLU A 201 -2.00 41.60 -31.07
C GLU A 201 -2.15 43.03 -30.55
N VAL A 202 -1.64 43.32 -29.35
CA VAL A 202 -1.66 44.68 -28.77
C VAL A 202 -0.83 45.64 -29.63
N GLN A 203 0.35 45.23 -30.10
CA GLN A 203 1.17 46.06 -30.98
C GLN A 203 0.45 46.35 -32.31
N GLU A 204 -0.12 45.34 -32.95
CA GLU A 204 -0.88 45.48 -34.21
C GLU A 204 -2.09 46.41 -34.03
N ILE A 205 -2.90 46.18 -32.98
CA ILE A 205 -4.06 47.04 -32.66
C ILE A 205 -3.61 48.48 -32.38
N THR A 206 -2.51 48.65 -31.64
CA THR A 206 -1.98 49.98 -31.32
C THR A 206 -1.51 50.70 -32.58
N GLN A 207 -0.83 50.01 -33.49
CA GLN A 207 -0.41 50.58 -34.77
C GLN A 207 -1.60 50.96 -35.65
N ILE A 208 -2.61 50.10 -35.75
CA ILE A 208 -3.85 50.39 -36.51
C ILE A 208 -4.56 51.61 -35.92
N ARG A 209 -4.74 51.63 -34.60
CA ARG A 209 -5.36 52.78 -33.92
C ARG A 209 -4.56 54.04 -34.13
N GLN A 210 -3.23 53.99 -34.00
CA GLN A 210 -2.38 55.16 -34.20
C GLN A 210 -2.54 55.73 -35.61
N LYS A 211 -2.58 54.88 -36.64
CA LYS A 211 -2.86 55.31 -38.03
C LYS A 211 -4.23 55.99 -38.14
N GLN A 212 -5.28 55.37 -37.61
CA GLN A 212 -6.64 55.94 -37.62
C GLN A 212 -6.72 57.29 -36.89
N TRP A 213 -6.02 57.41 -35.75
CA TRP A 213 -5.92 58.67 -35.01
C TRP A 213 -5.20 59.74 -35.81
N THR A 214 -4.06 59.40 -36.43
CA THR A 214 -3.33 60.35 -37.27
C THR A 214 -4.15 60.80 -38.48
N GLU A 215 -4.84 59.89 -39.17
CA GLU A 215 -5.73 60.22 -40.29
C GLU A 215 -6.89 61.12 -39.85
N ARG A 216 -7.47 60.85 -38.68
CA ARG A 216 -8.52 61.69 -38.13
C ARG A 216 -8.00 63.08 -37.75
N GLU A 217 -6.83 63.17 -37.14
CA GLU A 217 -6.19 64.44 -36.81
C GLU A 217 -5.83 65.25 -38.06
N THR A 218 -5.35 64.60 -39.13
CA THR A 218 -5.08 65.30 -40.40
C THR A 218 -6.37 65.83 -41.02
N ILE A 219 -7.44 65.02 -41.09
CA ILE A 219 -8.74 65.48 -41.61
C ILE A 219 -9.28 66.66 -40.80
N LEU A 220 -9.22 66.59 -39.46
CA LEU A 220 -9.70 67.67 -38.60
C LEU A 220 -8.87 68.95 -38.77
N THR A 221 -7.55 68.83 -38.88
CA THR A 221 -6.65 69.99 -39.07
C THR A 221 -6.83 70.63 -40.45
N GLU A 222 -7.01 69.83 -41.51
CA GLU A 222 -7.30 70.31 -42.88
C GLU A 222 -8.67 70.98 -43.00
N GLN A 223 -9.69 70.47 -42.30
CA GLN A 223 -11.06 71.03 -42.32
C GLN A 223 -11.24 72.23 -41.39
N GLN A 224 -10.39 72.39 -40.37
CA GLN A 224 -10.44 73.51 -39.43
C GLN A 224 -10.47 74.91 -40.08
N PRO A 225 -9.66 75.26 -41.11
CA PRO A 225 -9.73 76.56 -41.76
C PRO A 225 -11.05 76.77 -42.51
N LEU A 226 -11.52 75.77 -43.28
CA LEU A 226 -12.80 75.83 -43.99
C LEU A 226 -13.97 75.99 -43.03
N PHE A 227 -13.94 75.28 -41.90
CA PHE A 227 -14.94 75.43 -40.84
C PHE A 227 -14.93 76.86 -40.27
N LYS A 228 -13.75 77.41 -39.95
CA LYS A 228 -13.61 78.81 -39.50
C LYS A 228 -14.07 79.82 -40.54
N GLU A 229 -13.80 79.58 -41.82
CA GLU A 229 -14.24 80.45 -42.92
C GLU A 229 -15.77 80.42 -43.05
N ASN A 230 -16.37 79.23 -43.04
CA ASN A 230 -17.82 79.07 -43.10
C ASN A 230 -18.50 79.70 -41.87
N LEU A 231 -17.94 79.57 -40.68
CA LEU A 231 -18.44 80.27 -39.49
C LEU A 231 -18.43 81.79 -39.69
N LYS A 232 -17.32 82.36 -40.19
CA LYS A 232 -17.26 83.81 -40.50
C LYS A 232 -18.30 84.23 -41.53
N LYS A 233 -18.47 83.44 -42.60
CA LYS A 233 -19.51 83.70 -43.62
C LYS A 233 -20.90 83.68 -43.01
N ILE A 234 -21.21 82.71 -42.15
CA ILE A 234 -22.51 82.64 -41.47
C ILE A 234 -22.72 83.86 -40.57
N GLU A 235 -21.69 84.27 -39.83
CA GLU A 235 -21.73 85.47 -38.97
C GLU A 235 -21.91 86.77 -39.78
N SER A 236 -21.25 86.91 -40.94
CA SER A 236 -21.36 88.09 -41.81
C SER A 236 -22.57 88.09 -42.74
N PHE A 237 -23.16 86.92 -43.01
CA PHE A 237 -24.21 86.74 -44.01
C PHE A 237 -25.41 87.66 -43.81
N ASN A 238 -25.87 87.81 -42.56
CA ASN A 238 -27.01 88.68 -42.26
C ASN A 238 -26.71 90.15 -42.59
N VAL A 239 -25.50 90.61 -42.26
CA VAL A 239 -25.08 92.00 -42.53
C VAL A 239 -24.92 92.22 -44.03
N GLU A 240 -24.25 91.31 -44.72
CA GLU A 240 -24.08 91.35 -46.18
C GLU A 240 -25.43 91.31 -46.91
N LEU A 241 -26.38 90.50 -46.44
CA LEU A 241 -27.74 90.42 -46.97
C LEU A 241 -28.48 91.73 -46.76
N GLU A 242 -28.44 92.31 -45.57
CA GLU A 242 -29.05 93.62 -45.29
C GLU A 242 -28.45 94.74 -46.15
N GLU A 243 -27.13 94.77 -46.32
CA GLU A 243 -26.44 95.73 -47.18
C GLU A 243 -26.80 95.55 -48.66
N ALA A 244 -26.84 94.31 -49.16
CA ALA A 244 -27.24 94.00 -50.53
C ALA A 244 -28.69 94.40 -50.80
N ILE A 245 -29.60 94.15 -49.85
CA ILE A 245 -31.00 94.59 -49.92
C ILE A 245 -31.07 96.13 -49.95
N LYS A 246 -30.29 96.83 -49.12
CA LYS A 246 -30.24 98.29 -49.12
C LYS A 246 -29.74 98.84 -50.46
N LYS A 247 -28.63 98.32 -50.98
CA LYS A 247 -28.08 98.72 -52.30
C LYS A 247 -29.07 98.47 -53.42
N ALA A 248 -29.66 97.27 -53.49
CA ALA A 248 -30.66 96.95 -54.52
C ALA A 248 -31.90 97.86 -54.44
N ARG A 249 -32.34 98.23 -53.22
CA ARG A 249 -33.40 99.22 -53.03
C ARG A 249 -32.98 100.61 -53.51
N GLU A 250 -31.78 101.06 -53.18
CA GLU A 250 -31.26 102.38 -53.60
C GLU A 250 -31.08 102.46 -55.13
N GLU A 251 -30.54 101.41 -55.76
CA GLU A 251 -30.42 101.31 -57.21
C GLU A 251 -31.79 101.30 -57.89
N ALA A 252 -32.74 100.48 -57.41
CA ALA A 252 -34.11 100.48 -57.94
C ALA A 252 -34.79 101.85 -57.79
N ILE A 253 -34.61 102.54 -56.66
CA ILE A 253 -35.10 103.91 -56.46
C ILE A 253 -34.44 104.87 -57.45
N ARG A 254 -33.12 104.78 -57.65
CA ARG A 254 -32.38 105.63 -58.59
C ARG A 254 -32.83 105.40 -60.03
N ASP A 255 -32.96 104.16 -60.46
CA ASP A 255 -33.38 103.79 -61.81
C ASP A 255 -34.82 104.26 -62.07
N VAL A 256 -35.75 104.02 -61.13
CA VAL A 256 -37.12 104.53 -61.24
C VAL A 256 -37.15 106.06 -61.29
N HIS A 257 -36.31 106.74 -60.50
CA HIS A 257 -36.20 108.21 -60.57
C HIS A 257 -35.62 108.69 -61.91
N GLN A 258 -34.60 108.03 -62.43
CA GLN A 258 -34.01 108.37 -63.73
C GLN A 258 -35.02 108.14 -64.85
N ASP A 259 -35.68 106.98 -64.88
CA ASP A 259 -36.72 106.66 -65.86
C ASP A 259 -37.89 107.64 -65.78
N ALA A 260 -38.36 107.96 -64.57
CA ALA A 260 -39.42 108.94 -64.37
C ALA A 260 -38.99 110.33 -64.85
N LYS A 261 -37.74 110.73 -64.59
CA LYS A 261 -37.19 112.00 -65.07
C LYS A 261 -37.06 112.02 -66.59
N VAL A 262 -36.52 110.98 -67.22
CA VAL A 262 -36.44 110.89 -68.69
C VAL A 262 -37.82 110.92 -69.32
N LYS A 263 -38.81 110.21 -68.75
CA LYS A 263 -40.20 110.24 -69.22
C LYS A 263 -40.81 111.64 -69.05
N ALA A 264 -40.59 112.32 -67.93
CA ALA A 264 -41.06 113.68 -67.71
C ALA A 264 -40.41 114.67 -68.70
N ASP A 265 -39.09 114.60 -68.88
CA ASP A 265 -38.33 115.45 -69.81
C ASP A 265 -38.76 115.21 -71.27
N LEU A 266 -39.01 113.95 -71.67
CA LEU A 266 -39.55 113.60 -72.99
C LEU A 266 -40.97 114.14 -73.16
N PHE A 267 -41.84 113.93 -72.18
CA PHE A 267 -43.21 114.44 -72.22
C PHE A 267 -43.25 115.98 -72.31
N GLU A 268 -42.39 116.67 -71.56
CA GLU A 268 -42.27 118.13 -71.64
C GLU A 268 -41.75 118.58 -73.00
N LYS A 269 -40.77 117.89 -73.60
CA LYS A 269 -40.31 118.17 -74.97
C LYS A 269 -41.37 117.89 -76.03
N GLU A 270 -42.11 116.79 -75.92
CA GLU A 270 -43.23 116.47 -76.82
C GLU A 270 -44.34 117.53 -76.71
N TRP A 271 -44.65 117.99 -75.50
CA TRP A 271 -45.58 119.09 -75.26
C TRP A 271 -45.08 120.40 -75.87
N GLN A 272 -43.81 120.75 -75.69
CA GLN A 272 -43.22 121.94 -76.32
C GLN A 272 -43.22 121.85 -77.85
N SER A 273 -42.89 120.70 -78.43
CA SER A 273 -42.89 120.47 -79.87
C SER A 273 -44.30 120.52 -80.47
N THR A 274 -45.28 119.90 -79.81
CA THR A 274 -46.69 119.99 -80.22
C THR A 274 -47.20 121.41 -80.12
N LYS A 275 -46.88 122.13 -79.03
CA LYS A 275 -47.19 123.57 -78.90
C LYS A 275 -46.61 124.38 -80.06
N GLN A 276 -45.32 124.21 -80.37
CA GLN A 276 -44.67 124.88 -81.51
C GLN A 276 -45.31 124.52 -82.85
N ASN A 277 -45.71 123.25 -83.05
CA ASN A 277 -46.40 122.84 -84.28
C ASN A 277 -47.76 123.54 -84.41
N TYR A 278 -48.53 123.61 -83.33
CA TYR A 278 -49.79 124.35 -83.31
C TYR A 278 -49.56 125.86 -83.52
N GLU A 279 -48.54 126.45 -82.91
CA GLU A 279 -48.17 127.86 -83.14
C GLU A 279 -47.79 128.14 -84.60
N LEU A 280 -46.98 127.28 -85.22
CA LEU A 280 -46.65 127.38 -86.65
C LEU A 280 -47.90 127.21 -87.53
N LYS A 281 -48.80 126.29 -87.18
CA LYS A 281 -50.04 126.08 -87.92
C LYS A 281 -50.99 127.27 -87.81
N VAL A 282 -51.03 127.93 -86.64
CA VAL A 282 -51.73 129.20 -86.45
C VAL A 282 -51.09 130.28 -87.33
N GLN A 283 -49.76 130.41 -87.35
CA GLN A 283 -49.07 131.35 -88.23
C GLN A 283 -49.35 131.10 -89.72
N ASP A 284 -49.34 129.83 -90.17
CA ASP A 284 -49.66 129.48 -91.55
C ASP A 284 -51.12 129.82 -91.91
N LEU A 285 -52.07 129.56 -90.99
CA LEU A 285 -53.47 129.92 -91.17
C LEU A 285 -53.67 131.43 -91.19
N GLU A 286 -53.01 132.17 -90.29
CA GLU A 286 -53.00 133.64 -90.30
C GLU A 286 -52.42 134.18 -91.62
N GLY A 287 -51.31 133.59 -92.09
CA GLY A 287 -50.71 133.92 -93.39
C GLY A 287 -51.59 133.54 -94.59
N SER A 288 -52.43 132.50 -94.47
CA SER A 288 -53.43 132.17 -95.49
C SER A 288 -54.60 133.15 -95.47
N ILE A 289 -55.05 133.56 -94.27
CA ILE A 289 -56.10 134.56 -94.09
C ILE A 289 -55.66 135.90 -94.69
N THR A 290 -54.42 136.36 -94.42
CA THR A 290 -53.92 137.62 -95.01
C THR A 290 -53.88 137.56 -96.54
N LYS A 291 -53.41 136.46 -97.13
CA LYS A 291 -53.45 136.26 -98.60
C LYS A 291 -54.88 136.23 -99.14
N GLN A 292 -55.81 135.60 -98.44
CA GLN A 292 -57.23 135.60 -98.84
C GLN A 292 -57.83 137.00 -98.74
N VAL A 293 -57.50 137.78 -97.70
CA VAL A 293 -57.90 139.18 -97.57
C VAL A 293 -57.35 140.02 -98.73
N GLU A 294 -56.08 139.85 -99.10
CA GLU A 294 -55.49 140.51 -100.28
C GLU A 294 -56.19 140.11 -101.58
N GLN A 295 -56.54 138.83 -101.75
CA GLN A 295 -57.29 138.35 -102.92
C GLN A 295 -58.71 138.91 -102.97
N ILE A 296 -59.41 138.97 -101.82
CA ILE A 296 -60.73 139.60 -101.71
C ILE A 296 -60.62 141.08 -102.08
N HIS A 297 -59.59 141.78 -101.59
CA HIS A 297 -59.40 143.18 -101.92
C HIS A 297 -59.04 143.40 -103.40
N GLY A 298 -58.29 142.47 -104.00
CA GLY A 298 -58.03 142.43 -105.45
C GLY A 298 -59.31 142.20 -106.27
N LEU A 299 -60.17 141.28 -105.84
CA LEU A 299 -61.47 141.01 -106.45
C LEU A 299 -62.45 142.19 -106.28
N GLU A 300 -62.45 142.85 -105.12
CA GLU A 300 -63.21 144.08 -104.86
C GLU A 300 -62.79 145.20 -105.81
N ASN A 301 -61.48 145.39 -106.01
CA ASN A 301 -60.96 146.37 -106.96
C ASN A 301 -61.33 146.03 -108.41
N GLN A 302 -61.29 144.74 -108.79
CA GLN A 302 -61.78 144.29 -110.09
C GLN A 302 -63.29 144.49 -110.26
N LEU A 303 -64.08 144.32 -109.19
CA LEU A 303 -65.52 144.54 -109.19
C LEU A 303 -65.87 146.03 -109.26
N GLN A 304 -65.13 146.90 -108.56
CA GLN A 304 -65.25 148.36 -108.73
C GLN A 304 -64.84 148.80 -110.14
N ALA A 305 -63.80 148.22 -110.73
CA ALA A 305 -63.41 148.49 -112.10
C ALA A 305 -64.46 148.02 -113.12
N ALA A 306 -65.06 146.83 -112.90
CA ALA A 306 -66.16 146.32 -113.71
C ALA A 306 -67.44 147.16 -113.55
N MET A 307 -67.74 147.65 -112.35
CA MET A 307 -68.83 148.60 -112.12
C MET A 307 -68.57 149.93 -112.84
N LYS A 308 -67.35 150.49 -112.79
CA LYS A 308 -66.99 151.68 -113.57
C LYS A 308 -67.11 151.44 -115.08
N GLN A 309 -66.66 150.30 -115.59
CA GLN A 309 -66.83 149.94 -117.01
C GLN A 309 -68.29 149.77 -117.41
N SER A 310 -69.14 149.21 -116.54
CA SER A 310 -70.59 149.13 -116.76
C SER A 310 -71.26 150.50 -116.73
N GLN A 311 -70.75 151.44 -115.91
CA GLN A 311 -71.26 152.80 -115.79
C GLN A 311 -70.86 153.67 -116.99
N ASP A 312 -69.63 153.52 -117.49
CA ASP A 312 -69.15 154.18 -118.73
C ASP A 312 -69.83 153.62 -119.99
N LEU A 313 -70.19 152.34 -120.01
CA LEU A 313 -70.93 151.74 -121.12
C LEU A 313 -72.41 152.17 -121.13
N ALA A 314 -73.02 152.37 -119.96
CA ALA A 314 -74.36 152.93 -119.83
C ALA A 314 -74.40 154.42 -120.25
N MET A 315 -73.34 155.18 -119.97
CA MET A 315 -73.24 156.60 -120.35
C MET A 315 -73.07 156.78 -121.88
N ARG A 316 -72.41 155.85 -122.57
CA ARG A 316 -72.28 155.85 -124.05
C ARG A 316 -73.55 155.43 -124.81
N ALA A 317 -74.56 154.88 -124.15
CA ALA A 317 -75.79 154.42 -124.79
C ALA A 317 -76.95 155.45 -124.76
N PHE A 318 -76.81 156.55 -124.02
CA PHE A 318 -77.91 157.52 -123.81
C PHE A 318 -77.87 158.78 -124.68
N GLU A 319 -76.78 159.09 -125.40
CA GLU A 319 -76.66 160.34 -126.18
C GLU A 319 -76.98 160.24 -127.68
N ASN A 320 -77.25 159.04 -128.24
CA ASN A 320 -77.50 158.87 -129.69
C ASN A 320 -78.98 158.65 -130.08
N ALA A 321 -79.93 159.06 -129.24
CA ALA A 321 -81.35 158.99 -129.58
C ALA A 321 -82.17 160.18 -129.04
N SER A 322 -82.21 161.29 -129.81
CA SER A 322 -83.41 162.10 -130.15
C SER A 322 -83.15 163.62 -130.19
N GLY A 323 -83.59 164.29 -131.26
CA GLY A 323 -83.70 165.75 -131.32
C GLY A 323 -85.01 166.30 -130.71
N LYS A 324 -84.97 167.58 -130.31
CA LYS A 324 -85.96 168.47 -129.63
C LYS A 324 -85.60 168.67 -128.14
N PHE A 325 -85.35 169.86 -127.61
CA PHE A 325 -85.71 171.22 -128.02
C PHE A 325 -84.69 172.20 -127.39
N THR A 326 -84.11 173.05 -128.24
CA THR A 326 -83.61 174.43 -128.04
C THR A 326 -83.33 174.95 -126.61
N ALA A 327 -82.20 175.64 -126.45
CA ALA A 327 -82.15 177.11 -126.41
C ALA A 327 -80.74 177.61 -126.03
N LYS A 328 -80.09 178.25 -127.02
CA LYS A 328 -79.58 179.63 -127.05
C LYS A 328 -78.89 180.24 -125.80
N ILE A 329 -77.84 181.00 -126.14
CA ILE A 329 -77.32 182.26 -125.54
C ILE A 329 -75.95 182.10 -124.86
N GLU A 330 -75.02 182.90 -125.40
CA GLU A 330 -73.77 183.46 -124.84
C GLU A 330 -72.75 182.54 -124.16
#